data_AF-A0A8B6HNX7-F1
#
_entry.id   AF-A0A8B6HNX7-F1
#
_cell.length_a   1.000
_cell.length_b   1.000
_cell.length_c   1.000
_cell.angle_alpha   90.00
_cell.angle_beta   90.00
_cell.angle_gamma   90.00
#
_symmetry.space_group_name_H-M   'P 1'
#
loop_
_entity.id
_entity.type
_entity.pdbx_description
1 polymer ?
#
loop_
_entity_poly.entity_id
_entity_poly.type
_entity_poly.pdbx_seq_one_letter_code
_entity_poly.pdbx_strand_id
1 'polypeptide(L)' 'MDKISDDSGRVELLGQSGGIINIFTGDTEINKDRPFNPTDIVTTPRDNIIVADIFTDTLHILSNAVAC' A
#
# COMPACT_ATOMS: atom_id res chain seq x y z
N MET A 1 7.85 12.25 -6.99
CA MET A 1 6.70 11.71 -6.24
C MET A 1 7.13 11.66 -4.80
N ASP A 2 6.51 12.48 -3.96
CA ASP A 2 6.86 12.61 -2.55
C ASP A 2 6.30 11.39 -1.81
N LYS A 3 7.15 10.73 -1.00
CA LYS A 3 6.75 9.60 -0.15
C LYS A 3 6.10 10.18 1.10
N ILE A 4 4.81 9.94 1.30
CA ILE A 4 4.11 10.21 2.56
C ILE A 4 3.79 8.83 3.17
N SER A 5 4.59 8.40 4.15
CA SER A 5 4.23 7.31 5.05
C SER A 5 3.87 7.95 6.39
N ASP A 6 2.60 7.89 6.79
CA ASP A 6 2.20 8.19 8.16
C ASP A 6 2.37 6.93 9.03
N ASP A 7 2.63 7.09 10.34
CA ASP A 7 2.77 5.98 11.31
C ASP A 7 1.46 5.18 11.51
N SER A 8 0.47 5.34 10.63
CA SER A 8 -0.87 4.78 10.79
C SER A 8 -1.04 3.39 10.17
N GLY A 9 0.04 2.83 9.59
CA GLY A 9 0.02 1.48 9.04
C GLY A 9 -0.91 1.36 7.83
N ARG A 10 -0.79 2.28 6.87
CA ARG A 10 -1.56 2.26 5.63
C ARG A 10 -0.77 2.82 4.46
N VAL A 11 -1.18 2.44 3.25
CA VAL A 11 -0.70 3.00 1.99
C VAL A 11 -1.85 3.71 1.29
N GLU A 12 -1.68 4.99 1.02
CA GLU A 12 -2.68 5.81 0.34
C GLU A 12 -2.30 6.00 -1.13
N LEU A 13 -3.24 5.72 -2.04
CA LEU A 13 -3.10 6.05 -3.45
C LEU A 13 -3.73 7.41 -3.71
N LEU A 14 -2.92 8.39 -4.10
CA LEU A 14 -3.39 9.73 -4.43
C LEU A 14 -3.63 9.89 -5.92
N GLY A 15 -4.72 10.55 -6.25
CA GLY A 15 -5.02 11.00 -7.61
C GLY A 15 -4.20 12.18 -8.04
N GLN A 16 -4.27 12.52 -9.32
CA GLN A 16 -3.54 13.64 -9.90
C GLN A 16 -3.91 14.99 -9.25
N SER A 17 -5.13 15.11 -8.69
CA SER A 17 -5.58 16.28 -7.92
C SER A 17 -5.07 16.31 -6.47
N GLY A 18 -4.31 15.30 -6.04
CA GLY A 18 -3.84 15.13 -4.66
C GLY A 18 -4.86 14.52 -3.70
N GLY A 19 -6.08 14.22 -4.15
CA GLY A 19 -7.09 13.54 -3.34
C GLY A 19 -6.83 12.04 -3.21
N ILE A 20 -7.18 11.43 -2.07
CA ILE A 20 -7.08 9.98 -1.86
C ILE A 20 -8.10 9.26 -2.76
N ILE A 21 -7.61 8.37 -3.62
CA ILE A 21 -8.42 7.48 -4.46
C ILE A 21 -8.63 6.13 -3.76
N ASN A 22 -7.62 5.63 -3.06
CA ASN A 22 -7.69 4.32 -2.41
C ASN A 22 -6.79 4.27 -1.17
N ILE A 23 -7.13 3.37 -0.24
CA ILE A 23 -6.36 3.11 0.99
C ILE A 23 -6.18 1.61 1.13
N PHE A 24 -4.95 1.18 1.33
CA PHE A 24 -4.58 -0.20 1.63
C PHE A 24 -4.04 -0.32 3.05
N THR A 25 -4.62 -1.23 3.84
CA THR A 25 -4.28 -1.43 5.27
C THR A 25 -3.75 -2.84 5.55
N GLY A 26 -3.22 -3.53 4.54
CA GLY A 26 -2.77 -4.91 4.66
C GLY A 26 -3.91 -5.93 4.70
N ASP A 27 -3.53 -7.21 4.81
CA ASP A 27 -4.48 -8.32 4.93
C ASP A 27 -4.87 -8.53 6.39
N THR A 28 -6.03 -7.98 6.76
CA THR A 28 -6.53 -7.97 8.14
C THR A 28 -7.05 -9.33 8.61
N GLU A 29 -7.30 -10.27 7.70
CA GLU A 29 -7.83 -11.59 8.04
C GLU A 29 -6.73 -12.58 8.45
N ILE A 30 -5.56 -12.49 7.81
CA ILE A 30 -4.44 -13.43 8.02
C ILE A 30 -3.66 -13.07 9.29
N ASN A 31 -3.59 -11.78 9.66
CA ASN A 31 -2.63 -11.29 10.65
C ASN A 31 -3.25 -10.34 11.68
N LYS A 32 -4.32 -10.78 12.35
CA LYS A 32 -5.02 -9.97 13.37
C LYS A 32 -4.12 -9.44 14.49
N ASP A 33 -3.07 -10.18 14.85
CA ASP A 33 -2.13 -9.82 15.92
C ASP A 33 -0.87 -9.10 15.40
N ARG A 34 -0.73 -8.96 14.08
CA ARG A 34 0.43 -8.32 13.43
C ARG A 34 -0.06 -7.24 12.50
N PRO A 35 -0.12 -5.97 12.95
CA PRO A 35 -0.63 -4.89 12.13
C PRO A 35 0.24 -4.71 10.89
N PHE A 36 -0.38 -4.27 9.80
CA PHE A 36 0.31 -3.94 8.58
C PHE A 36 1.36 -2.85 8.84
N ASN A 37 2.63 -3.14 8.53
CA ASN A 37 3.74 -2.22 8.76
C ASN A 37 4.55 -2.02 7.47
N PRO A 38 4.03 -1.18 6.54
CA PRO A 38 4.69 -0.91 5.27
C PRO A 38 5.97 -0.11 5.51
N THR A 39 7.11 -0.66 5.08
CA THR A 39 8.43 0.00 5.25
C THR A 39 9.03 0.52 3.97
N ASP A 40 8.69 -0.07 2.84
CA ASP A 40 9.04 0.48 1.54
C ASP A 40 7.97 0.19 0.49
N ILE A 41 7.94 1.06 -0.52
CA ILE A 41 6.95 1.07 -1.58
C ILE A 41 7.67 1.34 -2.90
N VAL A 42 7.45 0.48 -3.88
CA VAL A 42 7.95 0.66 -5.25
C VAL A 42 6.85 0.45 -6.28
N THR A 43 6.95 1.14 -7.40
CA THR A 43 6.05 0.95 -8.54
C THR A 43 6.74 0.16 -9.64
N THR A 44 5.96 -0.65 -10.36
CA THR A 44 6.43 -1.38 -11.53
C THR A 44 6.02 -0.67 -12.82
N PRO A 45 6.68 -0.95 -13.97
CA PRO A 45 6.26 -0.40 -15.27
C PRO A 45 4.86 -0.79 -15.75
N ARG A 46 4.16 -1.68 -15.03
CA ARG A 46 2.77 -2.11 -15.32
C ARG A 46 1.78 -1.57 -14.28
N ASP A 47 2.10 -0.45 -13.65
CA ASP A 47 1.28 0.22 -12.63
C ASP A 47 0.90 -0.65 -11.43
N ASN A 48 1.66 -1.72 -11.15
CA ASN A 48 1.55 -2.40 -9.86
C ASN A 48 2.35 -1.65 -8.81
N ILE A 49 1.80 -1.60 -7.61
CA ILE A 49 2.45 -1.09 -6.40
C ILE A 49 2.88 -2.31 -5.59
N ILE A 50 4.17 -2.40 -5.27
CA ILE A 50 4.72 -3.42 -4.39
C ILE A 50 5.00 -2.78 -3.04
N VAL A 51 4.48 -3.39 -1.98
CA VAL A 51 4.67 -2.91 -0.60
C VAL A 51 5.36 -3.98 0.23
N ALA A 52 6.47 -3.61 0.87
CA ALA A 52 7.18 -4.47 1.79
C ALA A 52 6.63 -4.31 3.22
N ASP A 53 6.10 -5.40 3.78
CA ASP A 53 5.55 -5.44 5.13
C ASP A 53 6.40 -6.34 6.03
N ILE A 54 7.09 -5.72 6.99
CA ILE A 54 8.08 -6.42 7.83
C ILE A 54 7.43 -7.23 8.94
N PHE A 55 6.19 -6.89 9.32
CA PHE A 55 5.54 -7.59 10.44
C PHE A 55 4.96 -8.91 9.98
N THR A 56 4.45 -8.97 8.76
CA THR A 56 3.89 -10.20 8.18
C THR A 56 4.91 -10.99 7.36
N ASP A 57 6.13 -10.48 7.18
CA ASP A 57 7.17 -11.07 6.32
C ASP A 57 6.67 -11.29 4.88
N THR A 58 5.86 -10.35 4.37
CA THR A 58 5.22 -10.46 3.04
C THR A 58 5.49 -9.27 2.13
N LEU A 59 5.36 -9.52 0.83
CA LEU A 59 5.28 -8.49 -0.21
C LEU A 59 3.84 -8.46 -0.73
N HIS A 60 3.19 -7.31 -0.59
CA HIS A 60 1.86 -7.07 -1.15
C HIS A 60 2.01 -6.53 -2.57
N ILE A 61 1.27 -7.10 -3.52
CA ILE A 61 1.22 -6.62 -4.90
C ILE A 61 -0.18 -6.07 -5.16
N LEU A 62 -0.29 -4.75 -5.25
CA LEU A 62 -1.53 -4.06 -5.52
C LEU A 62 -1.58 -3.72 -7.01
N SER A 63 -2.53 -4.30 -7.74
CA SER A 63 -2.81 -3.89 -9.12
C SER A 63 -3.67 -2.64 -9.09
N ASN A 64 -3.30 -1.62 -9.85
CA ASN A 64 -4.14 -0.44 -10.06
C ASN A 64 -5.33 -0.84 -10.96
N ALA A 65 -6.36 -1.46 -10.37
CA ALA A 65 -7.63 -1.64 -11.04
C ALA A 65 -8.33 -0.28 -11.07
N VAL A 66 -7.91 0.59 -11.99
CA VAL A 66 -8.75 1.69 -12.42
C VAL A 66 -9.96 1.00 -13.06
N ALA A 67 -11.08 0.96 -12.33
CA ALA A 67 -12.35 0.61 -12.94
C ALA A 67 -12.60 1.63 -14.06
N CYS A 68 -12.48 1.18 -15.30
CA CYS A 68 -12.92 1.93 -16.47
C CYS A 68 -14.42 2.18 -16.42
#